data_AF-A0A8T6IR44-F1
#
_entry.id   AF-A0A8T6IR44-F1
#
_cell.length_a   1.000
_cell.length_b   1.000
_cell.length_c   1.000
_cell.angle_alpha   90.00
_cell.angle_beta   90.00
_cell.angle_gamma   90.00
#
_symmetry.space_group_name_H-M   'P 1'
#
loop_
_entity.id
_entity.type
_entity.pdbx_description
1 polymer ?
#
loop_
_entity_poly.entity_id
_entity_poly.type
_entity_poly.pdbx_seq_one_letter_code
_entity_poly.pdbx_strand_id
1 'polypeptide(L)'
;MRKRLRDLGIVIGRLPAGKHNAITDVPGVLVGHSTLVFDEPRVARTGVTVILPRDIDSAQREGKCALKNYCAVDRQGNRIKLFFSPQRRRGHRV
;
A
#
# COMPACT_ATOMS: atom_id res chain seq x y z
N MET A 1 -6.79 2.64 16.77
CA MET A 1 -6.37 1.53 15.89
C MET A 1 -7.63 0.86 15.36
N ARG A 2 -7.77 0.66 14.05
CA ARG A 2 -8.98 0.03 13.47
C ARG A 2 -8.87 -1.48 13.63
N LYS A 3 -9.87 -2.11 14.29
CA LYS A 3 -9.88 -3.56 14.51
C LYS A 3 -10.02 -4.31 13.19
N ARG A 4 -9.32 -5.45 13.07
CA ARG A 4 -9.50 -6.42 11.99
C ARG A 4 -10.52 -7.46 12.40
N LEU A 5 -11.03 -8.20 11.42
CA LEU A 5 -12.06 -9.23 11.63
C LEU A 5 -11.63 -10.29 12.67
N ARG A 6 -10.38 -10.74 12.61
CA ARG A 6 -9.82 -11.72 13.58
C ARG A 6 -9.68 -11.16 15.00
N ASP A 7 -9.49 -9.85 15.15
CA ASP A 7 -9.46 -9.19 16.48
C ASP A 7 -10.85 -9.17 17.15
N LEU A 8 -11.90 -9.47 16.38
CA LEU A 8 -13.29 -9.62 16.84
C LEU A 8 -13.68 -11.08 17.06
N GLY A 9 -12.73 -12.02 16.98
CA GLY A 9 -12.98 -13.47 17.16
C GLY A 9 -13.56 -14.17 15.94
N ILE A 10 -13.73 -13.47 14.81
CA ILE A 10 -14.28 -14.05 13.59
C ILE A 10 -13.13 -14.56 12.71
N VAL A 11 -13.09 -15.89 12.51
CA VAL A 11 -12.07 -16.57 11.71
C VAL A 11 -12.72 -17.18 10.47
N ILE A 12 -12.19 -16.83 9.30
CA ILE A 12 -12.59 -17.37 8.01
C ILE A 12 -11.52 -18.35 7.53
N GLY A 13 -11.94 -19.55 7.12
CA GLY A 13 -11.06 -20.63 6.65
C GLY A 13 -10.45 -21.47 7.78
N ARG A 14 -9.72 -22.54 7.40
CA ARG A 14 -9.12 -23.51 8.34
C ARG A 14 -7.61 -23.33 8.53
N LEU A 15 -6.95 -22.58 7.64
CA LEU A 15 -5.50 -22.39 7.69
C LEU A 15 -5.12 -21.19 8.58
N PRO A 16 -3.96 -21.24 9.27
CA PRO A 16 -3.45 -20.10 10.01
C PRO A 16 -3.10 -18.95 9.05
N ALA A 17 -3.30 -17.71 9.51
CA ALA A 17 -2.90 -16.53 8.76
C ALA A 17 -1.39 -16.28 8.86
N GLY A 18 -0.83 -15.59 7.87
CA GLY A 18 0.52 -15.04 7.94
C GLY A 18 0.67 -13.99 9.05
N LYS A 19 1.91 -13.61 9.34
CA LYS A 19 2.29 -12.71 10.43
C LYS A 19 1.52 -11.38 10.41
N HIS A 20 1.32 -10.82 9.23
CA HIS A 20 0.60 -9.57 9.05
C HIS A 20 -0.83 -9.78 8.60
N ASN A 21 -1.28 -11.02 8.39
CA ASN A 21 -2.58 -11.37 7.80
C ASN A 21 -2.88 -10.48 6.58
N ALA A 22 -1.88 -10.34 5.70
CA ALA A 22 -1.88 -9.42 4.56
C ALA A 22 -1.12 -10.01 3.38
N ILE A 23 -1.39 -9.55 2.16
CA ILE A 23 -0.73 -10.05 0.94
C ILE A 23 0.80 -9.82 0.96
N THR A 24 1.28 -8.83 1.71
CA THR A 24 2.71 -8.55 1.94
C THR A 24 3.42 -9.61 2.79
N ASP A 25 2.68 -10.60 3.34
CA ASP A 25 3.29 -11.77 3.98
C ASP A 25 4.01 -12.66 2.94
N VAL A 26 3.70 -12.51 1.65
CA VAL A 26 4.46 -13.13 0.56
C VAL A 26 5.75 -12.33 0.32
N PRO A 27 6.95 -12.95 0.46
CA PRO A 27 8.21 -12.26 0.27
C PRO A 27 8.31 -11.57 -1.11
N GLY A 28 8.78 -10.33 -1.12
CA GLY A 28 8.96 -9.52 -2.34
C GLY A 28 7.68 -8.85 -2.87
N VAL A 29 6.51 -9.10 -2.26
CA VAL A 29 5.27 -8.40 -2.63
C VAL A 29 5.17 -7.08 -1.87
N LEU A 30 5.01 -5.98 -2.60
CA LEU A 30 4.78 -4.64 -2.04
C LEU A 30 3.39 -4.13 -2.39
N VAL A 31 2.80 -3.34 -1.49
CA VAL A 31 1.50 -2.69 -1.71
C VAL A 31 1.63 -1.21 -1.38
N GLY A 32 1.20 -0.36 -2.31
CA GLY A 32 1.09 1.08 -2.15
C GLY A 32 -0.34 1.52 -2.47
N HIS A 33 -0.84 2.53 -1.75
CA HIS A 33 -2.11 3.15 -2.09
C HIS A 33 -2.02 4.65 -1.96
N SER A 34 -2.90 5.34 -2.67
CA SER A 34 -3.19 6.74 -2.44
C SER A 34 -4.69 6.94 -2.54
N THR A 35 -5.21 7.72 -1.60
CA THR A 35 -6.63 8.05 -1.51
C THR A 35 -6.76 9.55 -1.68
N LEU A 36 -7.60 9.96 -2.61
CA LEU A 36 -7.98 11.33 -2.83
C LEU A 36 -9.36 11.54 -2.21
N VAL A 37 -9.41 12.38 -1.19
CA VAL A 37 -10.64 12.82 -0.55
C VAL A 37 -10.73 14.33 -0.71
N PHE A 38 -11.75 14.78 -1.43
CA PHE A 38 -12.00 16.16 -1.74
C PHE A 38 -13.51 16.36 -1.81
N ASP A 39 -14.04 17.34 -1.09
CA ASP A 39 -15.49 17.51 -0.95
C ASP A 39 -16.02 18.76 -1.67
N GLU A 40 -15.18 19.77 -1.96
CA GLU A 40 -15.57 21.02 -2.61
C GLU A 40 -14.49 21.59 -3.53
N PRO A 41 -14.81 22.16 -4.71
CA PRO A 41 -16.16 22.53 -5.17
C PRO A 41 -16.91 21.38 -5.87
N ARG A 42 -16.26 20.23 -6.07
CA ARG A 42 -16.90 19.01 -6.57
C ARG A 42 -16.39 17.83 -5.76
N VAL A 43 -17.29 16.97 -5.28
CA VAL A 43 -16.92 15.80 -4.48
C VAL A 43 -16.11 14.79 -5.33
N ALA A 44 -14.95 14.40 -4.83
CA ALA A 44 -14.12 13.31 -5.33
C ALA A 44 -13.58 12.48 -4.16
N ARG A 45 -14.02 11.21 -4.09
CA ARG A 45 -13.54 10.21 -3.13
C ARG A 45 -13.04 9.00 -3.89
N THR A 46 -11.82 9.10 -4.39
CA THR A 46 -11.23 8.11 -5.29
C THR A 46 -9.88 7.68 -4.76
N GLY A 47 -9.22 6.77 -5.45
CA GLY A 47 -7.88 6.36 -5.09
C GLY A 47 -7.34 5.34 -6.06
N VAL A 48 -6.07 5.03 -5.89
CA VAL A 48 -5.37 4.00 -6.64
C VAL A 48 -4.67 3.11 -5.63
N THR A 49 -4.73 1.81 -5.87
CA THR A 49 -3.93 0.82 -5.14
C THR A 49 -3.06 0.07 -6.15
N VAL A 50 -1.77 -0.04 -5.87
CA VAL A 50 -0.81 -0.77 -6.68
C VAL A 50 -0.27 -1.92 -5.86
N ILE A 51 -0.29 -3.11 -6.47
CA ILE A 51 0.35 -4.31 -5.95
C ILE A 51 1.54 -4.57 -6.87
N LEU A 52 2.73 -4.64 -6.29
CA LEU A 52 3.94 -5.02 -6.99
C LEU A 52 4.24 -6.50 -6.65
N PRO A 53 4.02 -7.46 -7.58
CA PRO A 53 4.10 -8.89 -7.28
C PRO A 53 5.51 -9.41 -7.05
N ARG A 54 6.52 -8.75 -7.63
CA ARG A 54 7.95 -9.03 -7.43
C ARG A 54 8.72 -7.71 -7.45
N ASP A 55 9.67 -7.55 -6.53
CA ASP A 55 10.70 -6.52 -6.63
C ASP A 55 11.33 -6.61 -8.02
N ILE A 56 11.23 -5.55 -8.84
CA ILE A 56 11.88 -5.49 -10.17
C ILE A 56 13.39 -5.27 -9.96
N ASP A 57 13.99 -6.03 -9.04
CA ASP A 57 15.41 -6.01 -8.68
C ASP A 57 16.03 -7.42 -8.81
N SER A 58 15.80 -8.01 -9.99
CA SER A 58 16.94 -8.50 -10.79
C SER A 58 17.77 -7.33 -11.39
N ALA A 59 17.30 -6.08 -11.26
CA ALA A 59 18.16 -4.89 -11.10
C ALA A 59 18.54 -4.71 -9.60
N GLN A 60 19.26 -3.70 -9.19
CA GLN A 60 20.47 -3.96 -8.41
C GLN A 60 20.34 -4.10 -6.88
N ARG A 61 21.07 -5.12 -6.40
CA ARG A 61 21.95 -5.14 -5.21
C ARG A 61 22.03 -3.81 -4.43
N GLU A 62 21.92 -3.98 -3.11
CA GLU A 62 22.44 -3.13 -2.04
C GLU A 62 21.53 -1.99 -1.54
N GLY A 63 20.76 -2.31 -0.50
CA GLY A 63 20.86 -1.57 0.76
C GLY A 63 20.25 -0.17 0.84
N LYS A 64 19.52 0.29 -0.19
CA LYS A 64 18.76 1.55 -0.10
C LYS A 64 17.36 1.34 -0.63
N CYS A 65 16.39 1.75 0.19
CA CYS A 65 15.00 1.95 -0.16
C CYS A 65 14.92 2.75 -1.48
N ALA A 66 14.89 2.07 -2.63
CA ALA A 66 14.65 2.72 -3.90
C ALA A 66 13.21 3.19 -3.86
N LEU A 67 13.02 4.49 -3.65
CA LEU A 67 11.76 5.17 -3.91
C LEU A 67 11.46 5.02 -5.41
N LYS A 68 10.93 3.87 -5.82
CA LYS A 68 10.38 3.70 -7.17
C LYS A 68 9.09 4.52 -7.18
N ASN A 69 9.16 5.72 -7.75
CA ASN A 69 8.02 6.62 -7.89
C ASN A 69 7.05 6.01 -8.92
N TYR A 70 6.09 5.22 -8.48
CA TYR A 70 4.94 4.91 -9.32
C TYR A 70 4.03 6.13 -9.31
N CYS A 71 3.93 6.79 -10.46
CA CYS A 71 3.08 7.94 -10.66
C CYS A 71 1.73 7.45 -11.19
N ALA A 72 0.69 7.49 -10.35
CA ALA A 72 -0.67 7.47 -10.87
C ALA A 72 -1.04 8.92 -11.24
N VAL A 73 -1.84 9.11 -12.29
CA VAL A 73 -2.38 10.42 -12.66
C VAL A 73 -3.88 10.36 -12.49
N ASP A 74 -4.45 11.32 -11.76
CA ASP A 74 -5.91 11.42 -11.64
C ASP A 74 -6.54 12.03 -12.90
N ARG A 75 -7.88 12.11 -12.94
CA ARG A 75 -8.62 12.69 -14.07
C ARG A 75 -8.32 14.18 -14.31
N GLN A 76 -7.75 14.88 -13.32
CA GLN A 76 -7.42 16.29 -13.37
C GLN A 76 -5.96 16.53 -13.78
N GLY A 77 -5.18 15.47 -14.02
CA GLY A 77 -3.77 15.56 -14.39
C GLY A 77 -2.81 15.63 -13.20
N ASN A 78 -3.29 15.48 -11.97
CA ASN A 78 -2.44 15.54 -10.78
C ASN A 78 -1.61 14.27 -10.64
N ARG A 79 -0.31 14.44 -10.37
CA ARG A 79 0.61 13.33 -10.11
C ARG A 79 0.46 12.85 -8.67
N ILE A 80 0.05 11.59 -8.52
CA ILE A 80 -0.08 10.90 -7.26
C ILE A 80 1.18 10.05 -7.05
N LYS A 81 2.01 10.45 -6.07
CA LYS A 81 3.18 9.68 -5.65
C LYS A 81 2.74 8.50 -4.79
N LEU A 82 3.03 7.29 -5.24
CA LEU A 82 2.84 6.08 -4.44
C LEU A 82 4.13 5.76 -3.70
N PHE A 83 4.04 5.70 -2.37
CA PHE A 83 5.13 5.31 -1.50
C PHE A 83 5.01 3.83 -1.17
N PHE A 84 6.06 3.07 -1.51
CA PHE A 84 6.22 1.69 -1.09
C PHE A 84 7.24 1.69 0.04
N SER A 85 6.77 1.58 1.28
CA SER A 85 7.66 1.39 2.41
C SER A 85 7.81 -0.09 2.72
N PRO A 86 9.05 -0.64 2.72
CA PRO A 86 9.31 -1.87 3.44
C PRO A 86 9.08 -1.55 4.92
N GLN A 87 8.08 -2.19 5.51
CA GLN A 87 7.66 -2.11 6.91
C GLN A 87 8.72 -1.56 7.90
N ARG A 88 8.72 -0.25 8.21
CA ARG A 88 8.41 0.34 9.55
C ARG A 88 8.86 1.81 9.74
N ARG A 89 7.99 2.49 10.50
CA ARG A 89 8.19 3.56 11.51
C ARG A 89 8.18 5.04 11.09
N ARG A 90 7.12 5.68 11.59
CA ARG A 90 6.93 7.09 11.94
C ARG A 90 6.63 8.05 10.79
N GLY A 91 5.31 8.27 10.65
CA GLY A 91 4.73 9.61 10.66
C GLY A 91 5.12 10.50 9.51
N HIS A 92 4.42 10.36 8.39
CA HIS A 92 4.09 11.52 7.57
C HIS A 92 2.58 11.58 7.47
N ARG A 93 2.04 12.67 8.03
CA ARG A 93 0.67 13.10 7.86
C ARG A 93 0.58 13.56 6.40
N VAL A 94 -0.34 12.97 5.65
CA VAL A 94 -0.79 13.53 4.37
C VAL A 94 -1.47 14.87 4.64
#